data_AF-A0A2V8HH12-F1
#
_entry.id   AF-A0A2V8HH12-F1
#
_cell.length_a   1.000
_cell.length_b   1.000
_cell.length_c   1.000
_cell.angle_alpha   90.00
_cell.angle_beta   90.00
_cell.angle_gamma   90.00
#
_symmetry.space_group_name_H-M   'P 1'
#
loop_
_entity.id
_entity.type
_entity.pdbx_description
1 polymer ?
#
loop_
_entity_poly.entity_id
_entity_poly.type
_entity_poly.pdbx_seq_one_letter_code
_entity_poly.pdbx_strand_id
1 'polypeptide(L)'
;MAGTGLTTQVEVPGDGLQYYDSKPVPHGLLQIVTYESKATGATRQAYVYTPPDYNRTTTKYPVLYLLHGGGDLDPGWSMTGRAHVIMDNLIAEKKARPMIVVMPLVRGGGSLGLGPSGMSPGIAAAGNVTPGPGRGAGAPGAGGPPPAPIGPVPMQAFAQDFVGDL
;
A
#
# COMPACT_ATOMS: atom_id res chain seq x y z
N MET A 1 17.05 13.60 -8.97
CA MET A 1 15.83 14.12 -9.62
C MET A 1 14.65 13.34 -9.06
N ALA A 2 13.98 13.85 -8.02
CA ALA A 2 12.74 13.27 -7.53
C ALA A 2 11.63 13.78 -8.44
N GLY A 3 11.06 12.91 -9.28
CA GLY A 3 9.96 13.27 -10.17
C GLY A 3 8.79 13.80 -9.35
N THR A 4 8.44 15.07 -9.56
CA THR A 4 7.18 15.66 -9.13
C THR A 4 6.04 14.80 -9.66
N GLY A 5 5.11 14.39 -8.80
CA GLY A 5 4.13 13.32 -8.99
C GLY A 5 3.04 13.52 -10.05
N LEU A 6 3.33 14.19 -11.16
CA LEU A 6 2.47 14.26 -12.33
C LEU A 6 3.29 13.86 -13.55
N THR A 7 2.87 12.77 -14.20
CA THR A 7 3.43 12.30 -15.47
C THR A 7 2.32 12.30 -16.52
N THR A 8 2.69 12.54 -17.78
CA THR A 8 1.78 12.31 -18.91
C THR A 8 2.00 10.88 -19.42
N GLN A 9 0.90 10.19 -19.71
CA GLN A 9 0.92 8.85 -20.28
C GLN A 9 0.05 8.83 -21.52
N VAL A 10 0.53 8.10 -22.54
CA VAL A 10 -0.26 7.76 -23.74
C VAL A 10 -0.44 6.26 -23.78
N GLU A 11 -1.67 5.81 -23.97
CA GLU A 11 -1.98 4.42 -24.30
C GLU A 11 -2.23 4.34 -25.81
N VAL A 12 -1.50 3.46 -26.49
CA VAL A 12 -1.78 3.10 -27.88
C VAL A 12 -2.62 1.81 -27.83
N PRO A 13 -3.90 1.87 -28.21
CA PRO A 13 -4.79 0.72 -28.05
C PRO A 13 -4.36 -0.42 -28.98
N GLY A 14 -4.44 -1.64 -28.46
CA GLY A 14 -4.42 -2.86 -29.27
C GLY A 14 -5.79 -3.19 -29.83
N ASP A 15 -5.86 -4.23 -30.66
CA ASP A 15 -7.12 -4.69 -31.23
C ASP A 15 -8.00 -5.37 -30.17
N GLY A 16 -9.22 -4.88 -29.99
CA GLY A 16 -10.22 -5.47 -29.09
C GLY A 16 -9.93 -5.28 -27.60
N LEU A 17 -10.67 -6.01 -26.75
CA LEU A 17 -10.51 -5.97 -25.30
C LEU A 17 -9.20 -6.63 -24.86
N GLN A 18 -8.41 -5.90 -24.09
CA GLN A 18 -7.12 -6.34 -23.58
C GLN A 18 -7.24 -7.02 -22.21
N TYR A 19 -6.18 -7.71 -21.80
CA TYR A 19 -6.13 -8.41 -20.52
C TYR A 19 -6.11 -7.46 -19.30
N TYR A 20 -5.73 -6.20 -19.51
CA TYR A 20 -5.67 -5.15 -18.51
C TYR A 20 -6.90 -4.23 -18.52
N ASP A 21 -7.88 -4.50 -19.39
CA ASP A 21 -9.14 -3.77 -19.43
C ASP A 21 -10.11 -4.28 -18.38
N SER A 22 -10.92 -3.37 -17.84
CA SER A 22 -11.97 -3.75 -16.89
C SER A 22 -13.04 -4.57 -17.62
N LYS A 23 -13.28 -5.78 -17.13
CA LYS A 23 -14.29 -6.72 -17.65
C LYS A 23 -15.43 -6.85 -16.63
N PRO A 24 -16.63 -7.30 -17.03
CA PRO A 24 -17.73 -7.55 -16.10
C PRO A 24 -17.49 -8.84 -15.28
N VAL A 25 -16.48 -8.81 -14.40
CA VAL A 25 -16.07 -9.90 -13.51
C VAL A 25 -16.09 -9.42 -12.05
N PRO A 26 -16.11 -10.32 -11.04
CA PRO A 26 -15.97 -9.90 -9.66
C PRO A 26 -14.66 -9.15 -9.44
N HIS A 27 -14.75 -7.97 -8.82
CA HIS A 27 -13.61 -7.10 -8.56
C HIS A 27 -13.13 -7.19 -7.12
N GLY A 28 -11.81 -7.23 -6.94
CA GLY A 28 -11.15 -7.11 -5.65
C GLY A 28 -11.16 -5.69 -5.11
N LEU A 29 -10.56 -5.50 -3.94
CA LEU A 29 -10.37 -4.17 -3.34
C LEU A 29 -8.90 -3.77 -3.41
N LEU A 30 -8.65 -2.57 -3.91
CA LEU A 30 -7.35 -1.91 -3.82
C LEU A 30 -7.38 -0.90 -2.68
N GLN A 31 -6.49 -1.05 -1.71
CA GLN A 31 -6.41 -0.21 -0.52
C GLN A 31 -5.01 0.37 -0.37
N ILE A 32 -4.94 1.61 0.09
CA ILE A 32 -3.67 2.21 0.52
C ILE A 32 -3.56 2.01 2.02
N VAL A 33 -2.49 1.36 2.46
CA VAL A 33 -2.22 1.10 3.87
C VAL A 33 -0.96 1.83 4.30
N THR A 34 -1.03 2.44 5.48
CA THR A 34 0.11 3.08 6.14
C THR A 34 0.61 2.17 7.25
N TYR A 35 1.91 1.97 7.35
CA TYR A 35 2.52 1.09 8.34
C TYR A 35 3.85 1.65 8.87
N GLU A 36 4.25 1.23 10.07
CA GLU A 36 5.56 1.59 10.64
C GLU A 36 6.59 0.54 10.23
N SER A 37 7.61 0.96 9.48
CA SER A 37 8.70 0.08 9.04
C SER A 37 9.75 -0.04 10.13
N LYS A 38 9.95 -1.24 10.67
CA LYS A 38 11.05 -1.50 11.62
C LYS A 38 12.41 -1.42 10.95
N ALA A 39 12.50 -1.86 9.70
CA ALA A 39 13.75 -1.87 8.94
C ALA A 39 14.29 -0.46 8.67
N THR A 40 13.39 0.51 8.44
CA THR A 40 13.76 1.89 8.12
C THR A 40 13.48 2.90 9.23
N GLY A 41 12.75 2.49 10.29
CA GLY A 41 12.34 3.36 11.38
C GLY A 41 11.40 4.49 10.96
N ALA A 42 10.64 4.29 9.89
CA ALA A 42 9.80 5.32 9.29
C ALA A 42 8.41 4.80 8.95
N THR A 43 7.42 5.68 9.01
CA THR A 43 6.09 5.44 8.45
C THR A 43 6.17 5.32 6.93
N ARG A 44 5.65 4.24 6.38
CA ARG A 44 5.61 3.95 4.94
C ARG A 44 4.19 3.67 4.47
N GLN A 45 4.01 3.66 3.16
CA GLN A 45 2.75 3.30 2.50
C GLN A 45 2.96 2.12 1.55
N ALA A 46 1.89 1.35 1.38
CA ALA A 46 1.79 0.31 0.37
C ALA A 46 0.38 0.30 -0.23
N TYR A 47 0.29 -0.06 -1.51
CA TYR A 47 -0.96 -0.44 -2.13
C TYR A 47 -1.17 -1.94 -1.93
N VAL A 48 -2.35 -2.34 -1.47
CA VAL A 48 -2.68 -3.75 -1.27
C VAL A 48 -3.95 -4.09 -2.01
N TYR A 49 -3.85 -5.03 -2.93
CA TYR A 49 -4.97 -5.66 -3.59
C TYR A 49 -5.40 -6.91 -2.79
N THR A 50 -6.69 -7.02 -2.54
CA THR A 50 -7.32 -8.22 -1.99
C THR A 50 -8.29 -8.79 -3.02
N PRO A 51 -8.35 -10.13 -3.18
CA PRO A 51 -9.19 -10.75 -4.20
C PRO A 51 -10.68 -10.58 -3.87
N PRO A 52 -11.58 -10.82 -4.85
CA PRO A 52 -13.02 -10.84 -4.60
C PRO A 52 -13.39 -11.72 -3.39
N ASP A 53 -14.39 -11.27 -2.63
CA ASP A 53 -14.90 -11.93 -1.42
C ASP A 53 -13.92 -12.10 -0.25
N TYR A 54 -12.74 -11.46 -0.28
CA TYR A 54 -11.76 -11.52 0.81
C TYR A 54 -12.37 -11.28 2.21
N ASN A 55 -13.19 -10.23 2.36
CA ASN A 55 -13.81 -9.86 3.65
C ASN A 55 -14.97 -10.79 4.09
N ARG A 56 -15.41 -11.72 3.23
CA ARG A 56 -16.55 -12.61 3.48
C ARG A 56 -16.13 -14.02 3.84
N THR A 57 -14.83 -14.31 3.83
CA THR A 57 -14.31 -15.65 4.11
C THR A 57 -13.22 -15.60 5.18
N THR A 58 -12.93 -16.74 5.77
CA THR A 58 -11.77 -16.96 6.67
C THR A 58 -10.61 -17.62 5.94
N THR A 59 -10.65 -17.63 4.60
CA THR A 59 -9.67 -18.29 3.75
C THR A 59 -8.31 -17.61 3.91
N LYS A 60 -7.25 -18.42 3.99
CA LYS A 60 -5.87 -17.92 3.92
C LYS A 60 -5.44 -17.81 2.46
N TYR A 61 -4.96 -16.65 2.08
CA TYR A 61 -4.50 -16.36 0.73
C TYR A 61 -2.97 -16.32 0.68
N PRO A 62 -2.32 -16.83 -0.38
CA PRO A 62 -0.91 -16.53 -0.61
C PRO A 62 -0.74 -15.03 -0.87
N VAL A 63 0.47 -14.53 -0.59
CA VAL A 63 0.82 -13.11 -0.76
C VAL A 63 1.91 -12.97 -1.82
N LEU A 64 1.68 -12.08 -2.78
CA LEU A 64 2.65 -11.66 -3.77
C LEU A 64 3.14 -10.24 -3.44
N TYR A 65 4.44 -10.07 -3.21
CA TYR A 65 5.07 -8.75 -3.12
C TYR A 65 5.54 -8.33 -4.50
N LEU A 66 4.95 -7.26 -5.03
CA LEU A 66 5.19 -6.77 -6.39
C LEU A 66 5.92 -5.44 -6.33
N LEU A 67 7.23 -5.49 -6.61
CA LEU A 67 8.13 -4.33 -6.51
C LEU A 67 8.19 -3.56 -7.83
N HIS A 68 8.25 -2.23 -7.75
CA HIS A 68 8.44 -1.37 -8.91
C HIS A 68 9.92 -1.20 -9.27
N GLY A 69 10.19 -0.69 -10.47
CA GLY A 69 11.53 -0.36 -10.94
C GLY A 69 12.07 0.97 -10.41
N GLY A 70 13.35 1.25 -10.64
CA GLY A 70 13.96 2.54 -10.27
C GLY A 70 13.33 3.71 -11.01
N GLY A 71 12.99 4.79 -10.28
CA GLY A 71 12.36 5.99 -10.82
C GLY A 71 10.82 5.97 -10.82
N ASP A 72 10.23 4.81 -10.51
CA ASP A 72 8.79 4.67 -10.34
C ASP A 72 8.34 5.01 -8.90
N LEU A 73 7.03 5.09 -8.71
CA LEU A 73 6.37 5.33 -7.43
C LEU A 73 5.43 4.18 -7.09
N ASP A 74 4.99 4.18 -5.83
CA ASP A 74 4.06 3.24 -5.20
C ASP A 74 2.81 2.93 -6.06
N PRO A 75 2.12 3.94 -6.67
CA PRO A 75 0.94 3.65 -7.46
C PRO A 75 1.25 3.06 -8.84
N GLY A 76 2.51 2.95 -9.28
CA GLY A 76 2.88 2.56 -10.65
C GLY A 76 2.24 1.24 -11.10
N TRP A 77 2.28 0.22 -10.26
CA TRP A 77 1.64 -1.07 -10.53
C TRP A 77 0.11 -1.00 -10.55
N SER A 78 -0.50 -0.10 -9.78
CA SER A 78 -1.95 0.03 -9.71
C SER A 78 -2.51 0.90 -10.83
N MET A 79 -1.89 2.04 -11.12
CA MET A 79 -2.36 3.02 -12.10
C MET A 79 -1.92 2.66 -13.53
N THR A 80 -0.61 2.62 -13.76
CA THR A 80 -0.03 2.35 -15.09
C THR A 80 -0.08 0.87 -15.41
N GLY A 81 0.34 0.02 -14.47
CA GLY A 81 0.40 -1.43 -14.65
C GLY A 81 -0.95 -2.14 -14.55
N ARG A 82 -1.99 -1.47 -14.04
CA ARG A 82 -3.36 -2.01 -13.85
C ARG A 82 -3.38 -3.40 -13.17
N ALA A 83 -2.46 -3.66 -12.25
CA ALA A 83 -2.26 -4.98 -11.66
C ALA A 83 -3.53 -5.54 -11.01
N HIS A 84 -4.32 -4.70 -10.35
CA HIS A 84 -5.59 -5.09 -9.74
C HIS A 84 -6.61 -5.60 -10.77
N VAL A 85 -6.75 -4.94 -11.93
CA VAL A 85 -7.65 -5.36 -13.02
C VAL A 85 -7.16 -6.67 -13.66
N ILE A 86 -5.85 -6.78 -13.89
CA ILE A 86 -5.25 -8.00 -14.43
C ILE A 86 -5.51 -9.18 -13.48
N MET A 87 -5.35 -8.97 -12.18
CA MET A 87 -5.61 -10.00 -11.17
C MET A 87 -7.08 -10.42 -11.14
N ASP A 88 -8.03 -9.47 -11.20
CA ASP A 88 -9.47 -9.79 -11.28
C ASP A 88 -9.77 -10.68 -12.49
N ASN A 89 -9.26 -10.29 -13.66
CA ASN A 89 -9.45 -11.03 -14.91
C ASN A 89 -8.84 -12.44 -14.83
N LEU A 90 -7.60 -12.57 -14.34
CA LEU A 90 -6.93 -13.86 -14.20
C LEU A 90 -7.60 -14.79 -13.19
N ILE A 91 -8.12 -14.25 -12.08
CA ILE A 91 -8.87 -15.02 -11.07
C ILE A 91 -10.20 -15.49 -11.65
N ALA A 92 -10.94 -14.61 -12.34
CA ALA A 92 -12.22 -14.96 -12.98
C ALA A 92 -12.05 -16.02 -14.07
N GLU A 93 -10.97 -15.93 -14.86
CA GLU A 93 -10.61 -16.91 -15.89
C GLU A 93 -9.95 -18.18 -15.32
N LYS A 94 -9.77 -18.28 -13.99
CA LYS A 94 -9.10 -19.39 -13.28
C LYS A 94 -7.66 -19.65 -13.73
N LYS A 95 -6.98 -18.64 -14.27
CA LYS A 95 -5.57 -18.67 -14.67
C LYS A 95 -4.63 -18.28 -13.52
N ALA A 96 -5.16 -17.62 -12.50
CA ALA A 96 -4.47 -17.38 -11.23
C ALA A 96 -5.36 -17.82 -10.06
N ARG A 97 -4.74 -18.37 -9.01
CA ARG A 97 -5.43 -18.58 -7.74
C ARG A 97 -5.67 -17.23 -7.05
N PRO A 98 -6.77 -17.05 -6.30
CA PRO A 98 -6.96 -15.88 -5.47
C PRO A 98 -5.76 -15.65 -4.53
N MET A 99 -5.25 -14.42 -4.50
CA MET A 99 -4.07 -14.03 -3.72
C MET A 99 -4.12 -12.54 -3.35
N ILE A 100 -3.42 -12.17 -2.28
CA ILE A 100 -3.20 -10.78 -1.89
C ILE A 100 -1.97 -10.28 -2.66
N VAL A 101 -2.01 -9.07 -3.21
CA VAL A 101 -0.85 -8.43 -3.85
C VAL A 101 -0.48 -7.17 -3.10
N VAL A 102 0.75 -7.12 -2.59
CA VAL A 102 1.31 -5.98 -1.86
C VAL A 102 2.30 -5.25 -2.75
N MET A 103 2.07 -3.96 -2.97
CA MET A 103 2.86 -3.07 -3.82
C MET A 103 3.44 -1.94 -2.94
N PRO A 104 4.61 -2.17 -2.30
CA PRO A 104 5.22 -1.20 -1.40
C PRO A 104 6.02 -0.13 -2.16
N LEU A 105 6.20 1.03 -1.54
CA LEU A 105 7.19 2.02 -1.99
C LEU A 105 8.61 1.56 -1.66
N VAL A 106 9.41 1.28 -2.68
CA VAL A 106 10.83 0.99 -2.50
C VAL A 106 11.66 2.21 -2.93
N ARG A 107 12.04 3.03 -1.95
CA ARG A 107 13.09 4.05 -2.10
C ARG A 107 14.27 3.70 -1.21
N GLY A 108 15.48 3.69 -1.78
CA GLY A 108 16.75 3.40 -1.09
C GLY A 108 17.28 4.53 -0.20
N GLY A 109 16.41 5.38 0.32
CA GLY A 109 16.75 6.51 1.18
C GLY A 109 15.49 6.93 1.92
N GLY A 110 15.58 6.99 3.24
CA GLY A 110 14.46 6.97 4.17
C GLY A 110 13.36 7.97 3.91
N SER A 111 12.15 7.58 4.36
CA SER A 111 10.99 8.42 4.65
C SER A 111 10.64 9.43 3.55
N LEU A 112 9.50 9.21 2.87
CA LEU A 112 8.68 10.36 2.41
C LEU A 112 8.75 11.37 3.55
N GLY A 113 9.31 12.58 3.36
CA GLY A 113 9.74 13.52 4.41
C GLY A 113 8.65 13.96 5.39
N LEU A 114 8.05 13.00 6.07
CA LEU A 114 6.94 13.02 7.00
C LEU A 114 7.46 12.81 8.42
N GLY A 115 8.77 12.53 8.56
CA GLY A 115 9.48 12.72 9.82
C GLY A 115 9.66 14.21 10.14
N PRO A 116 9.85 14.56 11.43
CA PRO A 116 9.95 15.95 11.90
C PRO A 116 11.11 16.77 11.31
N SER A 117 11.94 16.18 10.45
CA SER A 117 13.08 16.81 9.78
C SER A 117 12.88 17.02 8.27
N GLY A 118 11.72 16.66 7.70
CA GLY A 118 11.46 16.70 6.25
C GLY A 118 10.90 18.00 5.68
N MET A 119 10.70 19.05 6.51
CA MET A 119 10.20 20.34 6.03
C MET A 119 11.36 21.20 5.49
N SER A 120 11.59 21.11 4.19
CA SER A 120 12.27 22.18 3.44
C SER A 120 11.45 23.48 3.55
N PRO A 121 12.06 24.64 3.85
CA PRO A 121 11.33 25.88 4.01
C PRO A 121 10.86 26.40 2.64
N GLY A 122 9.57 26.30 2.37
CA GLY A 122 8.98 26.91 1.19
C GLY A 122 7.69 26.30 0.72
N ILE A 123 6.59 26.58 1.42
CA ILE A 123 5.28 27.02 0.90
C ILE A 123 4.55 27.54 2.15
N ALA A 124 4.48 28.85 2.28
CA ALA A 124 3.69 29.50 3.33
C ALA A 124 2.20 29.33 2.98
N ALA A 125 1.47 28.55 3.77
CA ALA A 125 0.03 28.65 3.86
C ALA A 125 -0.30 29.26 5.23
N ALA A 126 -0.78 30.50 5.19
CA ALA A 126 -1.24 31.25 6.34
C ALA A 126 -2.41 30.52 7.04
N GLY A 127 -2.39 30.47 8.37
CA GLY A 127 -3.52 29.98 9.17
C GLY A 127 -3.13 29.57 10.59
N ASN A 128 -3.06 30.54 11.48
CA ASN A 128 -2.77 30.41 12.91
C ASN A 128 -3.79 29.52 13.66
N VAL A 129 -3.32 28.54 14.43
CA VAL A 129 -3.96 28.06 15.67
C VAL A 129 -2.89 27.50 16.63
N THR A 130 -2.84 28.06 17.84
CA THR A 130 -1.89 27.80 18.92
C THR A 130 -2.21 26.49 19.68
N PRO A 131 -1.22 25.65 20.05
CA PRO A 131 -1.43 24.48 20.91
C PRO A 131 -1.29 24.81 22.41
N GLY A 132 -2.14 24.20 23.26
CA GLY A 132 -2.00 24.20 24.72
C GLY A 132 -1.12 23.05 25.24
N PRO A 133 -0.49 23.17 26.44
CA PRO A 133 0.54 22.23 26.89
C PRO A 133 -0.03 21.07 27.72
N GLY A 134 0.40 19.84 27.43
CA GLY A 134 0.11 18.64 28.22
C GLY A 134 1.30 17.69 28.28
N ARG A 135 1.90 17.58 29.48
CA ARG A 135 3.06 16.76 29.84
C ARG A 135 2.74 15.26 29.89
N GLY A 136 3.75 14.41 29.68
CA GLY A 136 3.80 13.10 30.34
C GLY A 136 4.61 12.03 29.61
N ALA A 137 5.90 11.90 29.96
CA ALA A 137 6.74 10.77 29.59
C ALA A 137 6.42 9.53 30.45
N GLY A 138 6.47 8.33 29.84
CA GLY A 138 6.44 7.05 30.53
C GLY A 138 6.97 5.94 29.62
N ALA A 139 8.08 5.31 30.03
CA ALA A 139 8.80 4.24 29.33
C ALA A 139 8.17 2.84 29.58
N PRO A 140 8.59 1.78 28.87
CA PRO A 140 7.73 0.66 28.48
C PRO A 140 7.79 -0.56 29.42
N GLY A 141 6.67 -1.27 29.54
CA GLY A 141 6.57 -2.58 30.20
C GLY A 141 6.47 -3.70 29.17
N ALA A 142 7.30 -4.73 29.34
CA ALA A 142 7.32 -5.95 28.55
C ALA A 142 6.04 -6.79 28.78
N GLY A 143 5.35 -7.17 27.69
CA GLY A 143 4.25 -8.14 27.69
C GLY A 143 4.45 -9.11 26.52
N GLY A 144 4.29 -10.41 26.79
CA GLY A 144 4.54 -11.51 25.84
C GLY A 144 3.71 -11.46 24.55
N PRO A 145 3.96 -12.38 23.60
CA PRO A 145 3.35 -12.33 22.29
C PRO A 145 1.81 -12.37 22.42
N PRO A 146 1.08 -11.48 21.73
CA PRO A 146 -0.38 -11.51 21.75
C PRO A 146 -0.89 -12.78 21.07
N PRO A 147 -2.02 -13.35 21.52
CA PRO A 147 -2.62 -14.51 20.86
C PRO A 147 -3.06 -14.12 19.45
N ALA A 148 -2.87 -15.04 18.49
CA ALA A 148 -3.23 -14.82 17.10
C ALA A 148 -4.73 -14.50 16.94
N PRO A 149 -5.12 -13.47 16.16
CA PRO A 149 -6.52 -13.14 15.97
C PRO A 149 -7.22 -14.20 15.10
N ILE A 150 -8.37 -14.67 15.61
CA ILE A 150 -9.33 -15.53 14.92
C ILE A 150 -10.40 -14.61 14.35
N GLY A 151 -10.28 -14.22 13.08
CA GLY A 151 -11.21 -13.32 12.37
C GLY A 151 -10.52 -12.56 11.23
N PRO A 152 -11.26 -11.95 10.27
CA PRO A 152 -10.65 -11.20 9.17
C PRO A 152 -9.79 -10.08 9.79
N VAL A 153 -8.48 -10.16 9.54
CA VAL A 153 -7.53 -9.19 10.07
C VAL A 153 -7.92 -7.81 9.53
N PRO A 154 -8.22 -6.80 10.37
CA PRO A 154 -8.42 -5.46 9.88
C PRO A 154 -7.18 -5.06 9.09
N MET A 155 -7.35 -4.51 7.89
CA MET A 155 -6.24 -4.34 6.94
C MET A 155 -5.07 -3.49 7.49
N GLN A 156 -5.32 -2.63 8.48
CA GLN A 156 -4.26 -2.01 9.29
C GLN A 156 -3.39 -3.03 10.05
N ALA A 157 -3.96 -4.05 10.69
CA ALA A 157 -3.20 -5.09 11.37
C ALA A 157 -2.42 -5.97 10.37
N PHE A 158 -3.00 -6.29 9.19
CA PHE A 158 -2.24 -6.96 8.12
C PHE A 158 -1.05 -6.13 7.67
N ALA A 159 -1.23 -4.81 7.50
CA ALA A 159 -0.16 -3.92 7.11
C ALA A 159 0.98 -3.88 8.15
N GLN A 160 0.64 -3.79 9.44
CA GLN A 160 1.66 -3.77 10.50
C GLN A 160 2.36 -5.12 10.67
N ASP A 161 1.62 -6.23 10.63
CA ASP A 161 2.16 -7.56 10.93
C ASP A 161 2.93 -8.19 9.76
N PHE A 162 2.60 -7.82 8.51
CA PHE A 162 3.14 -8.46 7.31
C PHE A 162 3.98 -7.54 6.43
N VAL A 163 3.81 -6.22 6.55
CA VAL A 163 4.56 -5.22 5.79
C VAL A 163 5.53 -4.45 6.70
N GLY A 164 5.28 -4.37 8.01
CA GLY A 164 6.11 -3.64 8.98
C GLY A 164 7.57 -4.11 9.11
N ASP A 165 7.88 -5.34 8.67
CA ASP A 165 9.27 -5.83 8.64
C ASP A 165 10.05 -5.39 7.38
N LEU A 166 9.38 -4.76 6.40
CA LEU A 166 9.97 -4.13 5.19
C LEU A 166 10.24 -2.63 5.40
#